data_AF-X6LB01-F1
#
_entry.id   AF-X6LB01-F1
#
_cell.length_a   1.000
_cell.length_b   1.000
_cell.length_c   1.000
_cell.angle_alpha   90.00
_cell.angle_beta   90.00
_cell.angle_gamma   90.00
#
_symmetry.space_group_name_H-M   'P 1'
#
loop_
_entity.id
_entity.type
_entity.pdbx_description
1 polymer ?
#
loop_
_entity_poly.entity_id
_entity_poly.type
_entity_poly.pdbx_seq_one_letter_code
_entity_poly.pdbx_strand_id
1 'polypeptide(L)'
;MYHMDHHQYQGVDVVDTDIPSEFELKVFRTRFLKFIWTIGQSFAYGLRPVFTAPKPITKLQVINTVVCIAFDLWIYRSFGKGALLYLIICSFLGLGFHPSAGHFIAEHYEFVKGYETYSYYGIINFVNFNVGYHNEHHDFPKIAWSRLPLVLLIVFFYFYYCCKVDTIQFRVPKNFLCVPLYIL
;
A
#
# COMPACT_ATOMS: atom_id res chain seq x y z
N MET A 1 12.21 -0.36 5.44
CA MET A 1 13.13 0.79 5.41
C MET A 1 12.37 2.09 5.26
N TYR A 2 11.47 2.19 4.28
CA TYR A 2 10.61 3.37 4.08
C TYR A 2 9.34 3.36 4.93
N HIS A 3 8.83 2.18 5.29
CA HIS A 3 7.64 2.06 6.12
C HIS A 3 7.67 2.87 7.44
N MET A 4 8.83 2.98 8.11
CA MET A 4 8.92 3.79 9.33
C MET A 4 8.78 5.29 9.04
N ASP A 5 9.33 5.76 7.92
CA ASP A 5 9.18 7.15 7.51
C ASP A 5 7.72 7.43 7.14
N HIS A 6 7.06 6.50 6.47
CA HIS A 6 5.62 6.57 6.17
C HIS A 6 4.77 6.70 7.44
N HIS A 7 5.05 5.93 8.50
CA HIS A 7 4.39 6.09 9.80
C HIS A 7 4.64 7.44 10.47
N GLN A 8 5.86 7.95 10.35
CA GLN A 8 6.27 9.16 11.08
C GLN A 8 5.88 10.45 10.34
N TYR A 9 5.82 10.41 9.02
CA TYR A 9 5.62 11.55 8.13
C TYR A 9 4.54 11.24 7.10
N GLN A 10 3.47 10.58 7.52
CA GLN A 10 2.36 10.18 6.65
C GLN A 10 1.85 11.36 5.81
N GLY A 11 1.70 11.16 4.51
CA GLY A 11 1.17 12.18 3.60
C GLY A 11 2.12 13.35 3.31
N VAL A 12 3.31 13.40 3.91
CA VAL A 12 4.31 14.45 3.65
C VAL A 12 5.02 14.16 2.34
N ASP A 13 4.87 15.05 1.36
CA ASP A 13 5.48 14.93 0.04
C ASP A 13 6.99 14.66 0.10
N VAL A 14 7.48 13.83 -0.83
CA VAL A 14 8.86 13.33 -0.94
C VAL A 14 9.31 12.39 0.20
N VAL A 15 8.91 12.65 1.44
CA VAL A 15 9.34 11.86 2.62
C VAL A 15 8.54 10.56 2.71
N ASP A 16 7.23 10.66 2.59
CA ASP A 16 6.35 9.51 2.46
C ASP A 16 6.44 8.97 1.03
N THR A 17 7.14 7.85 0.86
CA THR A 17 7.29 7.23 -0.46
C THR A 17 6.08 6.40 -0.87
N ASP A 18 5.10 6.24 0.00
CA ASP A 18 3.93 5.42 -0.27
C ASP A 18 2.86 6.23 -1.02
N ILE A 19 2.89 7.57 -0.94
CA ILE A 19 2.08 8.49 -1.76
C ILE A 19 2.67 8.71 -3.17
N PRO A 20 1.84 9.08 -4.17
CA PRO A 20 2.26 9.21 -5.57
C PRO A 20 3.26 10.34 -5.75
N SER A 21 4.21 10.13 -6.65
CA SER A 21 5.06 11.22 -7.14
C SER A 21 4.27 12.20 -8.01
N GLU A 22 4.75 13.44 -8.12
CA GLU A 22 4.20 14.40 -9.08
C GLU A 22 4.17 13.86 -10.52
N PHE A 23 5.16 13.04 -10.90
CA PHE A 23 5.21 12.42 -12.22
C PHE A 23 4.01 11.50 -12.43
N GLU A 24 3.70 10.65 -11.46
CA GLU A 24 2.54 9.75 -11.53
C GLU A 24 1.23 10.53 -11.63
N LEU A 25 1.09 11.62 -10.86
CA LEU A 25 -0.07 12.50 -10.98
C LEU A 25 -0.20 13.18 -12.35
N LYS A 26 0.93 13.53 -12.97
CA LYS A 26 0.97 14.19 -14.28
C LYS A 26 0.66 13.20 -15.42
N VAL A 27 1.10 11.96 -15.31
CA VAL A 27 0.91 10.92 -16.34
C VAL A 27 -0.44 10.22 -16.20
N PHE A 28 -0.82 9.75 -15.02
CA PHE A 28 -1.98 8.89 -14.80
C PHE A 28 -3.26 9.69 -14.52
N ARG A 29 -3.65 10.53 -15.48
CA ARG A 29 -4.80 11.44 -15.34
C ARG A 29 -6.12 10.86 -15.86
N THR A 30 -6.08 10.01 -16.88
CA THR A 30 -7.29 9.45 -17.50
C THR A 30 -7.67 8.13 -16.86
N ARG A 31 -8.96 7.75 -16.95
CA ARG A 31 -9.45 6.46 -16.42
C ARG A 31 -8.63 5.27 -16.93
N PHE A 32 -8.32 5.28 -18.22
CA PHE A 32 -7.54 4.22 -18.85
C PHE A 32 -6.11 4.16 -18.29
N LEU A 33 -5.42 5.29 -18.19
CA LEU A 33 -4.05 5.32 -17.67
C LEU A 33 -4.02 4.93 -16.19
N LYS A 34 -4.99 5.39 -15.39
CA LYS A 34 -5.16 4.96 -14.00
C LYS A 34 -5.41 3.47 -13.85
N PHE A 35 -6.17 2.87 -14.76
CA PHE A 35 -6.36 1.42 -14.79
C PHE A 35 -5.03 0.68 -15.07
N ILE A 36 -4.25 1.16 -16.03
CA ILE A 36 -2.89 0.65 -16.26
C ILE A 36 -2.00 0.83 -15.01
N TRP A 37 -2.11 1.97 -14.33
CA TRP A 37 -1.38 2.22 -13.09
C TRP A 37 -1.75 1.20 -12.00
N THR A 38 -3.04 0.90 -11.79
CA THR A 38 -3.47 -0.12 -10.81
C THR A 38 -2.91 -1.50 -11.11
N ILE A 39 -2.76 -1.88 -12.39
CA ILE A 39 -2.10 -3.14 -12.76
C ILE A 39 -0.60 -3.10 -12.43
N GLY A 40 0.05 -1.97 -12.71
CA GLY A 40 1.48 -1.76 -12.47
C GLY A 40 1.83 -1.27 -11.06
N GLN A 41 0.86 -1.25 -10.14
CA GLN A 41 0.99 -0.58 -8.86
C GLN A 41 2.16 -1.11 -8.02
N SER A 42 2.40 -2.43 -8.06
CA SER A 42 3.53 -3.05 -7.37
C SER A 42 4.89 -2.50 -7.83
N PHE A 43 5.01 -2.13 -9.12
CA PHE A 43 6.22 -1.50 -9.65
C PHE A 43 6.34 -0.06 -9.16
N ALA A 44 5.24 0.70 -9.18
CA ALA A 44 5.24 2.05 -8.65
C ALA A 44 5.69 2.05 -7.18
N TYR A 45 5.09 1.20 -6.36
CA TYR A 45 5.40 1.10 -4.93
C TYR A 45 6.84 0.62 -4.66
N GLY A 46 7.34 -0.35 -5.43
CA GLY A 46 8.70 -0.87 -5.26
C GLY A 46 9.81 0.05 -5.80
N LEU A 47 9.54 0.78 -6.88
CA LEU A 47 10.56 1.59 -7.58
C LEU A 47 10.54 3.06 -7.17
N ARG A 48 9.37 3.63 -6.83
CA ARG A 48 9.26 5.05 -6.46
C ARG A 48 10.26 5.47 -5.37
N PRO A 49 10.42 4.72 -4.25
CA PRO A 49 11.36 5.12 -3.20
C PRO A 49 12.82 5.23 -3.68
N VAL A 50 13.19 4.49 -4.73
CA VAL A 50 14.54 4.52 -5.31
C VAL A 50 14.79 5.85 -6.06
N PHE A 51 13.75 6.46 -6.59
CA PHE A 51 13.84 7.70 -7.36
C PHE A 51 13.49 8.95 -6.55
N THR A 52 12.55 8.85 -5.60
CA THR A 52 12.06 10.00 -4.82
C THR A 52 12.86 10.25 -3.55
N ALA A 53 13.23 9.19 -2.82
CA ALA A 53 13.93 9.31 -1.54
C ALA A 53 15.00 8.21 -1.37
N PRO A 54 16.02 8.16 -2.23
CA PRO A 54 17.01 7.08 -2.18
C PRO A 54 17.77 7.04 -0.86
N LYS A 55 17.69 5.91 -0.16
CA LYS A 55 18.47 5.64 1.06
C LYS A 55 19.71 4.78 0.75
N PRO A 56 20.80 4.93 1.53
CA PRO A 56 22.00 4.13 1.34
C PRO A 56 21.75 2.64 1.55
N ILE A 57 22.35 1.81 0.71
CA ILE A 57 22.25 0.35 0.83
C ILE A 57 23.05 -0.12 2.04
N THR A 58 22.38 -0.84 2.93
CA THR A 58 22.96 -1.41 4.15
C THR A 58 23.44 -2.84 3.92
N LYS A 59 24.36 -3.30 4.78
CA LYS A 59 24.84 -4.70 4.75
C LYS A 59 23.70 -5.72 4.90
N LEU A 60 22.72 -5.43 5.77
CA LEU A 60 21.58 -6.33 5.99
C LEU A 60 20.68 -6.43 4.75
N GLN A 61 20.53 -5.35 3.97
CA GLN A 61 19.81 -5.40 2.70
C GLN A 61 20.53 -6.28 1.68
N VAL A 62 21.85 -6.14 1.55
CA VAL A 62 22.64 -7.01 0.65
C VAL A 62 22.46 -8.48 1.04
N ILE A 63 22.54 -8.81 2.34
CA ILE A 63 22.32 -10.16 2.84
C ILE A 63 20.91 -10.64 2.49
N ASN A 64 19.88 -9.84 2.77
CA ASN A 64 18.49 -10.18 2.46
C ASN A 64 18.29 -10.43 0.96
N THR A 65 18.84 -9.57 0.10
CA THR A 65 18.78 -9.74 -1.36
C THR A 65 19.45 -11.03 -1.82
N VAL A 66 20.64 -11.36 -1.29
CA VAL A 66 21.33 -12.61 -1.61
C VAL A 66 20.51 -13.82 -1.18
N VAL A 67 19.90 -13.79 0.01
CA VAL A 67 19.03 -14.88 0.50
C VAL A 67 17.80 -15.05 -0.39
N CYS A 68 17.12 -13.96 -0.77
CA CYS A 68 15.98 -14.02 -1.68
C CYS A 68 16.36 -14.61 -3.04
N ILE A 69 17.47 -14.14 -3.64
CA ILE A 69 17.96 -14.68 -4.93
C ILE A 69 18.31 -16.16 -4.80
N ALA A 70 18.97 -16.58 -3.72
CA ALA A 70 19.30 -17.98 -3.49
C ALA A 70 18.04 -18.85 -3.37
N PHE A 71 16.99 -18.35 -2.71
CA PHE A 71 15.71 -19.03 -2.61
C PHE A 71 15.00 -19.14 -3.97
N ASP A 72 14.97 -18.06 -4.76
CA ASP A 72 14.39 -18.07 -6.11
C ASP A 72 15.13 -19.05 -7.04
N LEU A 73 16.47 -19.12 -6.94
CA LEU A 73 17.28 -20.09 -7.67
C LEU A 73 16.99 -21.52 -7.21
N TRP A 74 16.79 -21.74 -5.91
CA TRP A 74 16.38 -23.04 -5.38
C TRP A 74 15.01 -23.46 -5.95
N ILE A 75 14.02 -22.58 -5.94
CA ILE A 75 12.70 -22.83 -6.57
C ILE A 75 12.86 -23.17 -8.05
N TYR A 76 13.64 -22.38 -8.79
CA TYR A 76 13.89 -22.62 -10.21
C TYR A 76 14.54 -23.99 -10.46
N ARG A 77 15.51 -24.38 -9.64
CA ARG A 77 16.20 -25.68 -9.77
C ARG A 77 15.29 -26.86 -9.43
N SER A 78 14.44 -26.72 -8.42
CA SER A 78 13.58 -27.81 -7.91
C SER A 78 12.29 -27.99 -8.72
N PHE A 79 11.68 -26.89 -9.17
CA PHE A 79 10.34 -26.90 -9.79
C PHE A 79 10.30 -26.34 -11.21
N GLY A 80 11.44 -25.85 -11.71
CA GLY A 80 11.58 -25.32 -13.06
C GLY A 80 11.05 -23.89 -13.23
N LYS A 81 11.22 -23.36 -14.46
CA LYS A 81 10.83 -22.00 -14.82
C LYS A 81 9.35 -21.67 -14.60
N GLY A 82 8.47 -22.67 -14.73
CA GLY A 82 7.02 -22.47 -14.60
C GLY A 82 6.62 -22.07 -13.19
N ALA A 83 7.20 -22.68 -12.17
CA ALA A 83 6.94 -22.33 -10.76
C ALA A 83 7.42 -20.92 -10.43
N LEU A 84 8.62 -20.54 -10.88
CA LEU A 84 9.13 -19.18 -10.67
C LEU A 84 8.24 -18.13 -11.35
N LEU A 85 7.83 -18.38 -12.61
CA LEU A 85 6.93 -17.49 -13.32
C LEU A 85 5.56 -17.39 -12.65
N TYR A 86 5.03 -18.51 -12.14
CA TYR A 86 3.79 -18.54 -11.37
C TYR A 86 3.86 -17.63 -10.14
N LEU A 87 4.92 -17.73 -9.33
CA LEU A 87 5.09 -16.88 -8.14
C LEU A 87 5.20 -15.39 -8.49
N ILE A 88 5.93 -15.05 -9.55
CA ILE A 88 6.06 -13.68 -10.03
C ILE A 88 4.69 -13.14 -10.47
N ILE A 89 3.96 -13.88 -11.31
CA ILE A 89 2.63 -13.46 -11.81
C ILE A 89 1.64 -13.34 -10.65
N CYS A 90 1.60 -14.29 -9.72
CA CYS A 90 0.72 -14.23 -8.56
C CYS A 90 1.02 -13.04 -7.66
N SER A 91 2.29 -12.68 -7.48
CA SER A 91 2.68 -11.49 -6.72
C SER A 91 2.16 -10.21 -7.38
N PHE A 92 2.27 -10.10 -8.71
CA PHE A 92 1.72 -8.96 -9.45
C PHE A 92 0.20 -8.88 -9.39
N LEU A 93 -0.49 -10.01 -9.57
CA LEU A 93 -1.94 -10.03 -9.49
C LEU A 93 -2.44 -9.69 -8.09
N GLY A 94 -1.81 -10.26 -7.05
CA GLY A 94 -2.19 -10.08 -5.64
C GLY A 94 -1.94 -8.68 -5.11
N LEU A 95 -0.89 -7.99 -5.58
CA LEU A 95 -0.54 -6.62 -5.18
C LEU A 95 -1.10 -5.54 -6.12
N GLY A 96 -1.63 -5.92 -7.28
CA GLY A 96 -2.17 -5.00 -8.29
C GLY A 96 -3.69 -5.08 -8.39
N PHE A 97 -4.21 -5.79 -9.40
CA PHE A 97 -5.64 -5.77 -9.74
C PHE A 97 -6.56 -6.54 -8.77
N HIS A 98 -6.01 -7.26 -7.79
CA HIS A 98 -6.81 -8.01 -6.83
C HIS A 98 -7.62 -7.04 -5.92
N PRO A 99 -8.90 -7.33 -5.61
CA PRO A 99 -9.71 -6.44 -4.76
C PRO A 99 -9.11 -6.12 -3.39
N SER A 100 -8.35 -7.06 -2.80
CA SER A 100 -7.63 -6.79 -1.55
C SER A 100 -6.54 -5.73 -1.73
N ALA A 101 -5.89 -5.61 -2.88
CA ALA A 101 -4.88 -4.58 -3.13
C ALA A 101 -5.45 -3.15 -3.20
N GLY A 102 -6.78 -3.01 -3.25
CA GLY A 102 -7.45 -1.71 -3.17
C GLY A 102 -7.11 -0.92 -1.88
N HIS A 103 -6.68 -1.59 -0.80
CA HIS A 103 -6.26 -0.91 0.43
C HIS A 103 -5.08 0.03 0.19
N PHE A 104 -4.06 -0.38 -0.57
CA PHE A 104 -2.94 0.48 -0.90
C PHE A 104 -3.35 1.80 -1.57
N ILE A 105 -4.45 1.79 -2.33
CA ILE A 105 -4.98 3.03 -2.92
C ILE A 105 -5.78 3.80 -1.86
N ALA A 106 -6.62 3.12 -1.07
CA ALA A 106 -7.37 3.74 0.02
C ALA A 106 -6.46 4.43 1.03
N GLU A 107 -5.31 3.84 1.32
CA GLU A 107 -4.44 4.21 2.43
C GLU A 107 -3.45 5.33 2.10
N HIS A 108 -3.13 5.51 0.81
CA HIS A 108 -2.05 6.39 0.36
C HIS A 108 -2.48 7.41 -0.69
N TYR A 109 -3.79 7.59 -0.87
CA TYR A 109 -4.32 8.57 -1.81
C TYR A 109 -5.38 9.44 -1.19
N GLU A 110 -5.20 10.74 -1.39
CA GLU A 110 -6.13 11.73 -0.92
C GLU A 110 -7.34 11.83 -1.86
N PHE A 111 -8.45 11.20 -1.48
CA PHE A 111 -9.73 11.33 -2.18
C PHE A 111 -10.53 12.56 -1.75
N VAL A 112 -10.33 12.99 -0.51
CA VAL A 112 -10.92 14.16 0.13
C VAL A 112 -9.77 15.02 0.64
N LYS A 113 -9.70 16.27 0.18
CA LYS A 113 -8.65 17.20 0.62
C LYS A 113 -8.62 17.35 2.15
N GLY A 114 -7.43 17.27 2.74
CA GLY A 114 -7.14 17.26 4.17
C GLY A 114 -7.20 15.88 4.84
N TYR A 115 -7.41 14.79 4.08
CA TYR A 115 -7.47 13.43 4.64
C TYR A 115 -6.40 12.54 4.01
N GLU A 116 -5.35 12.30 4.80
CA GLU A 116 -4.16 11.53 4.42
C GLU A 116 -4.45 10.05 4.20
N THR A 117 -5.39 9.48 4.97
CA THR A 117 -5.67 8.05 4.91
C THR A 117 -7.07 7.65 5.37
N TYR A 118 -7.44 6.40 5.07
CA TYR A 118 -8.80 5.90 5.20
C TYR A 118 -8.79 4.48 5.76
N SER A 119 -9.66 4.23 6.75
CA SER A 119 -9.86 2.89 7.30
C SER A 119 -11.04 2.18 6.63
N TYR A 120 -10.93 0.86 6.48
CA TYR A 120 -11.98 -0.05 5.99
C TYR A 120 -12.27 -1.16 7.00
N TYR A 121 -13.49 -1.20 7.52
CA TYR A 121 -13.91 -2.17 8.55
C TYR A 121 -14.83 -3.30 8.03
N GLY A 122 -14.95 -3.46 6.70
CA GLY A 122 -15.83 -4.49 6.13
C GLY A 122 -15.24 -5.90 6.17
N ILE A 123 -15.99 -6.88 5.66
CA ILE A 123 -15.65 -8.32 5.79
C ILE A 123 -14.29 -8.71 5.20
N ILE A 124 -13.86 -8.02 4.13
CA ILE A 124 -12.55 -8.29 3.53
C ILE A 124 -11.41 -7.96 4.50
N ASN A 125 -11.63 -7.07 5.46
CA ASN A 125 -10.60 -6.71 6.42
C ASN A 125 -10.20 -7.92 7.29
N PHE A 126 -11.14 -8.81 7.59
CA PHE A 126 -10.87 -10.04 8.34
C PHE A 126 -9.88 -10.96 7.59
N VAL A 127 -10.09 -11.16 6.29
CA VAL A 127 -9.19 -11.99 5.46
C VAL A 127 -7.86 -11.30 5.14
N ASN A 128 -7.81 -9.98 5.25
CA ASN A 128 -6.59 -9.17 5.13
C ASN A 128 -5.92 -8.91 6.49
N PHE A 129 -6.22 -9.70 7.52
CA PHE A 129 -5.57 -9.59 8.83
C PHE A 129 -5.66 -8.18 9.43
N ASN A 130 -6.85 -7.57 9.38
CA ASN A 130 -7.14 -6.25 9.95
C ASN A 130 -6.30 -5.08 9.41
N VAL A 131 -5.65 -5.22 8.24
CA VAL A 131 -4.85 -4.12 7.65
C VAL A 131 -5.67 -2.84 7.41
N GLY A 132 -6.97 -2.99 7.14
CA GLY A 132 -7.89 -1.88 6.91
C GLY A 132 -8.15 -1.01 8.13
N TYR A 133 -7.69 -1.37 9.34
CA TYR A 133 -7.65 -0.44 10.48
C TYR A 133 -6.45 0.51 10.35
N HIS A 134 -6.41 1.27 9.25
CA HIS A 134 -5.20 1.97 8.84
C HIS A 134 -4.95 3.23 9.66
N ASN A 135 -5.97 4.05 9.94
CA ASN A 135 -5.81 5.18 10.87
C ASN A 135 -5.37 4.71 12.25
N GLU A 136 -5.95 3.62 12.76
CA GLU A 136 -5.55 3.03 14.04
C GLU A 136 -4.11 2.54 14.03
N HIS A 137 -3.67 1.95 12.92
CA HIS A 137 -2.30 1.48 12.74
C HIS A 137 -1.31 2.65 12.70
N HIS A 138 -1.64 3.75 12.04
CA HIS A 138 -0.79 4.95 11.97
C HIS A 138 -0.73 5.73 13.27
N ASP A 139 -1.85 5.88 13.97
CA ASP A 139 -1.89 6.55 15.26
C ASP A 139 -1.27 5.69 16.38
N PHE A 140 -1.38 4.36 16.28
CA PHE A 140 -0.90 3.40 17.28
C PHE A 140 -0.01 2.29 16.68
N PRO A 141 1.13 2.62 16.06
CA PRO A 141 1.93 1.68 15.25
C PRO A 141 2.62 0.57 16.07
N LYS A 142 2.56 0.66 17.39
CA LYS A 142 3.11 -0.35 18.32
C LYS A 142 2.08 -1.41 18.72
N ILE A 143 0.82 -1.25 18.33
CA ILE A 143 -0.24 -2.22 18.63
C ILE A 143 -0.27 -3.25 17.50
N ALA A 144 -0.26 -4.53 17.86
CA ALA A 144 -0.32 -5.61 16.87
C ALA A 144 -1.63 -5.56 16.08
N TRP A 145 -1.58 -5.92 14.80
CA TRP A 145 -2.73 -5.94 13.87
C TRP A 145 -3.96 -6.68 14.43
N SER A 146 -3.75 -7.76 15.17
CA SER A 146 -4.84 -8.56 15.77
C SER A 146 -5.58 -7.84 16.88
N ARG A 147 -5.03 -6.74 17.41
CA ARG A 147 -5.59 -5.92 18.47
C ARG A 147 -6.07 -4.55 18.02
N LEU A 148 -5.87 -4.17 16.76
CA LEU A 148 -6.40 -2.92 16.20
C LEU A 148 -7.93 -2.77 16.36
N PRO A 149 -8.75 -3.84 16.26
CA PRO A 149 -10.19 -3.72 16.58
C PRO A 149 -10.46 -3.25 18.01
N LEU A 150 -9.59 -3.57 18.98
CA LEU A 150 -9.74 -3.10 20.36
C LEU A 150 -9.41 -1.61 20.48
N VAL A 151 -8.48 -1.11 19.68
CA VAL A 151 -8.17 0.33 19.63
C VAL A 151 -9.42 1.10 19.23
N LEU A 152 -10.07 0.68 18.14
CA LEU A 152 -11.32 1.29 17.70
C LEU A 152 -12.39 1.29 18.80
N LEU A 153 -12.49 0.22 19.61
CA LEU A 153 -13.45 0.17 20.71
C LEU A 153 -13.12 1.15 21.85
N ILE A 154 -11.84 1.30 22.21
CA ILE A 154 -11.40 2.13 23.33
C ILE A 154 -11.48 3.62 22.98
N VAL A 155 -11.08 3.99 21.77
CA VAL A 155 -11.03 5.38 21.31
C VAL A 155 -12.05 5.65 20.19
N PHE A 156 -13.19 4.96 20.23
CA PHE A 156 -14.24 5.04 19.20
C PHE A 156 -14.66 6.48 18.89
N PHE A 157 -14.88 7.29 19.94
CA PHE A 157 -15.28 8.68 19.77
C PHE A 157 -14.24 9.51 19.00
N TYR A 158 -12.95 9.28 19.23
CA TYR A 158 -11.89 9.98 18.50
C TYR A 158 -11.95 9.65 16.99
N PHE A 159 -12.04 8.36 16.63
CA PHE A 159 -12.11 7.96 15.22
C PHE A 159 -13.45 8.31 14.54
N TYR A 160 -14.56 8.34 15.29
CA TYR A 160 -15.86 8.72 14.76
C TYR A 160 -15.92 10.18 14.28
N TYR A 161 -15.19 11.08 14.94
CA TYR A 161 -15.16 12.51 14.59
C TYR A 161 -14.01 12.88 13.64
N CYS A 162 -12.85 12.23 13.79
CA CYS A 162 -11.64 12.60 13.05
C CYS A 162 -11.48 11.84 11.73
N CYS A 163 -11.95 10.61 11.62
CA CYS A 163 -11.63 9.75 10.47
C CYS A 163 -12.85 9.49 9.58
N LYS A 164 -12.64 9.63 8.27
CA LYS A 164 -13.61 9.13 7.30
C LYS A 164 -13.43 7.63 7.16
N VAL A 165 -14.51 6.90 7.43
CA VAL A 165 -14.61 5.49 7.13
C VAL A 165 -14.88 5.33 5.65
N ASP A 166 -13.92 4.76 4.91
CA ASP A 166 -14.20 4.34 3.55
C ASP A 166 -15.01 3.04 3.62
N THR A 167 -16.27 3.16 3.21
CA THR A 167 -17.25 2.08 3.43
C THR A 167 -16.98 0.84 2.60
N ILE A 168 -16.15 0.91 1.53
CA ILE A 168 -16.02 -0.19 0.57
C ILE A 168 -14.64 -0.21 -0.12
N GLN A 169 -13.73 -1.10 0.32
CA GLN A 169 -12.46 -1.43 -0.36
C GLN A 169 -12.64 -1.82 -1.85
N PHE A 170 -13.79 -2.41 -2.22
CA PHE A 170 -14.17 -2.69 -3.61
C PHE A 170 -14.56 -1.47 -4.46
N ARG A 171 -14.90 -0.34 -3.83
CA ARG A 171 -15.28 0.89 -4.53
C ARG A 171 -14.07 1.82 -4.71
N VAL A 172 -13.00 1.63 -3.94
CA VAL A 172 -11.75 2.40 -4.02
C VAL A 172 -11.14 2.37 -5.43
N PRO A 173 -11.03 1.22 -6.15
CA PRO A 173 -10.56 1.23 -7.53
C PRO A 173 -11.50 2.01 -8.46
N LYS A 174 -12.82 1.92 -8.28
CA LYS A 174 -13.79 2.67 -9.09
C LYS A 174 -13.73 4.18 -8.82
N ASN A 175 -13.57 4.57 -7.56
CA ASN A 175 -13.42 5.96 -7.14
C ASN A 175 -12.10 6.54 -7.64
N PHE A 176 -10.99 5.82 -7.50
CA PHE A 176 -9.68 6.19 -8.05
C PHE A 176 -9.73 6.47 -9.55
N LEU A 177 -10.40 5.58 -10.31
CA LEU A 177 -10.57 5.76 -11.75
C LEU A 177 -11.39 7.01 -12.11
N CYS A 178 -12.29 7.47 -11.23
CA CYS A 178 -13.26 8.52 -11.55
C CYS A 178 -13.00 9.87 -10.86
N VAL A 179 -12.15 9.92 -9.82
CA VAL A 179 -11.88 11.12 -9.00
C VAL A 179 -10.47 11.65 -9.30
N PRO A 180 -10.25 12.97 -9.37
CA PRO A 180 -8.90 13.53 -9.50
C PRO A 180 -7.99 13.07 -8.36
N LEU A 181 -6.70 12.94 -8.64
CA LEU A 181 -5.70 12.62 -7.62
C LEU A 181 -5.12 13.92 -7.08
N TYR A 182 -5.03 14.03 -5.76
CA TYR A 182 -4.43 15.15 -5.06
C TYR A 182 -3.19 14.68 -4.28
N ILE A 183 -2.23 15.59 -4.12
CA ILE A 183 -1.16 15.54 -3.11
C ILE A 183 -1.44 16.73 -2.16
N LEU A 184 -1.11 16.56 -0.88
CA LEU A 184 -1.17 17.59 0.15
C LEU A 184 -0.20 18.74 -0.09
#